data_AF-A0A0N9MWB1-F1
#
_entry.id   AF-A0A0N9MWB1-F1
#
_cell.length_a   1.000
_cell.length_b   1.000
_cell.length_c   1.000
_cell.angle_alpha   90.00
_cell.angle_beta   90.00
_cell.angle_gamma   90.00
#
_symmetry.space_group_name_H-M   'P 1'
#
loop_
_entity.id
_entity.type
_entity.pdbx_description
1 polymer ?
#
loop_
_entity_poly.entity_id
_entity_poly.type
_entity_poly.pdbx_seq_one_letter_code
_entity_poly.pdbx_strand_id
1 'polypeptide(L)'
;MFFRILGAGLAAAFLTLSTAVGTSASADAAPNGKHEVTTVVRSCTGAKQIRPRDLTSISCGDMGLYVTGIAWVGWTDGWAAGYGTEHRKLCKPDCATGRTASRPVGVWLFAPKAGNFTRVSLYSSVTAPPETLRLTGNVPR
;
A
#
# COMPACT_ATOMS: atom_id res chain seq x y z
N MET A 1 -35.56 -78.50 -47.03
CA MET A 1 -34.14 -78.85 -46.81
C MET A 1 -33.78 -78.45 -45.38
N PHE A 2 -33.39 -79.45 -44.59
CA PHE A 2 -32.99 -79.35 -43.19
C PHE A 2 -31.65 -78.60 -43.05
N PHE A 3 -31.47 -77.82 -41.98
CA PHE A 3 -30.52 -78.20 -40.92
C PHE A 3 -30.70 -77.32 -39.67
N ARG A 4 -30.93 -77.98 -38.53
CA ARG A 4 -30.81 -77.41 -37.19
C ARG A 4 -29.33 -77.34 -36.81
N ILE A 5 -28.91 -76.31 -36.08
CA ILE A 5 -27.75 -76.42 -35.19
C ILE A 5 -28.09 -75.76 -33.85
N LEU A 6 -28.08 -76.60 -32.81
CA LEU A 6 -27.98 -76.22 -31.40
C LEU A 6 -26.56 -75.72 -31.13
N GLY A 7 -26.41 -74.70 -30.28
CA GLY A 7 -25.10 -74.28 -29.78
C GLY A 7 -25.24 -73.57 -28.44
N ALA A 8 -25.07 -74.34 -27.37
CA ALA A 8 -24.97 -73.85 -26.00
C ALA A 8 -23.64 -73.09 -25.80
N GLY A 9 -23.68 -71.99 -25.06
CA GLY A 9 -22.48 -71.26 -24.65
C GLY A 9 -22.75 -70.48 -23.36
N LEU A 10 -22.36 -71.06 -22.24
CA LEU A 10 -22.21 -70.38 -20.95
C LEU A 10 -21.17 -69.25 -21.10
N ALA A 11 -21.51 -68.05 -20.63
CA ALA A 11 -20.55 -67.15 -19.98
C ALA A 11 -21.29 -66.09 -19.16
N ALA A 12 -21.21 -66.22 -17.85
CA ALA A 12 -21.62 -65.19 -16.91
C ALA A 12 -20.60 -64.04 -16.93
N ALA A 13 -21.07 -62.81 -16.99
CA ALA A 13 -20.33 -61.63 -16.54
C ALA A 13 -21.34 -60.52 -16.19
N PHE A 14 -21.74 -60.45 -14.92
CA PHE A 14 -22.42 -59.29 -14.38
C PHE A 14 -21.41 -58.13 -14.29
N LEU A 15 -21.50 -57.19 -15.22
CA LEU A 15 -20.81 -55.90 -15.16
C LEU A 15 -21.70 -54.92 -14.39
N THR A 16 -21.48 -54.82 -13.07
CA THR A 16 -22.05 -53.75 -12.25
C THR A 16 -21.32 -52.45 -12.60
N LEU A 17 -21.96 -51.59 -13.38
CA LEU A 17 -21.45 -50.26 -13.72
C LEU A 17 -21.68 -49.32 -12.54
N SER A 18 -20.69 -49.17 -11.67
CA SER A 18 -20.70 -48.19 -10.57
C SER A 18 -20.64 -46.78 -11.15
N THR A 19 -21.75 -46.05 -11.14
CA THR A 19 -21.78 -44.61 -11.43
C THR A 19 -21.15 -43.85 -10.26
N ALA A 20 -19.91 -43.42 -10.41
CA ALA A 20 -19.27 -42.48 -9.49
C ALA A 20 -20.01 -41.13 -9.59
N VAL A 21 -20.74 -40.78 -8.54
CA VAL A 21 -21.26 -39.42 -8.34
C VAL A 21 -20.07 -38.49 -8.12
N GLY A 22 -19.71 -37.73 -9.15
CA GLY A 22 -18.71 -36.67 -9.03
C GLY A 22 -19.24 -35.56 -8.12
N THR A 23 -18.67 -35.45 -6.92
CA THR A 23 -18.86 -34.28 -6.06
C THR A 23 -18.25 -33.07 -6.76
N SER A 24 -19.10 -32.18 -7.25
CA SER A 24 -18.66 -30.89 -7.76
C SER A 24 -18.09 -30.08 -6.60
N ALA A 25 -16.77 -29.94 -6.55
CA ALA A 25 -16.13 -29.01 -5.64
C ALA A 25 -16.48 -27.59 -6.11
N SER A 26 -17.34 -26.91 -5.36
CA SER A 26 -17.52 -25.46 -5.50
C SER A 26 -16.19 -24.79 -5.17
N ALA A 27 -15.50 -24.30 -6.18
CA ALA A 27 -14.40 -23.38 -5.97
C ALA A 27 -15.00 -22.05 -5.49
N ASP A 28 -14.93 -21.80 -4.19
CA ASP A 28 -15.15 -20.46 -3.64
C ASP A 28 -14.16 -19.50 -4.30
N ALA A 29 -14.68 -18.68 -5.23
CA ALA A 29 -13.92 -17.58 -5.78
C ALA A 29 -13.63 -16.60 -4.63
N ALA A 30 -12.38 -16.61 -4.14
CA ALA A 30 -11.93 -15.63 -3.17
C ALA A 30 -12.27 -14.22 -3.67
N PRO A 31 -12.78 -13.32 -2.82
CA PRO A 31 -13.15 -11.99 -3.26
C PRO A 31 -11.90 -11.29 -3.75
N ASN A 32 -11.85 -11.01 -5.06
CA ASN A 32 -10.92 -10.07 -5.67
C ASN A 32 -11.33 -8.64 -5.26
N GLY A 33 -11.35 -8.37 -3.95
CA GLY A 33 -11.56 -7.05 -3.40
C GLY A 33 -10.28 -6.25 -3.60
N LYS A 34 -10.35 -5.14 -4.32
CA LYS A 34 -9.27 -4.15 -4.33
C LYS A 34 -9.09 -3.68 -2.88
N HIS A 35 -7.98 -4.07 -2.25
CA HIS A 35 -7.67 -3.63 -0.90
C HIS A 35 -7.59 -2.10 -0.87
N GLU A 36 -8.50 -1.47 -0.13
CA GLU A 36 -8.52 -0.03 0.04
C GLU A 36 -7.37 0.37 0.98
N VAL A 37 -6.56 1.34 0.56
CA VAL A 37 -5.41 1.78 1.35
C VAL A 37 -5.90 2.63 2.51
N THR A 38 -5.53 2.25 3.73
CA THR A 38 -6.01 2.87 4.97
C THR A 38 -4.93 3.63 5.74
N THR A 39 -3.64 3.39 5.43
CA THR A 39 -2.55 4.10 6.09
C THR A 39 -2.54 5.59 5.74
N VAL A 40 -2.53 6.43 6.77
CA VAL A 40 -2.59 7.90 6.68
C VAL A 40 -1.29 8.57 7.12
N VAL A 41 -1.19 9.86 6.81
CA VAL A 41 -0.40 10.82 7.59
C VAL A 41 -1.32 11.56 8.55
N ARG A 42 -0.82 11.90 9.73
CA ARG A 42 -1.53 12.75 10.69
C ARG A 42 -1.06 14.18 10.54
N SER A 43 -2.00 15.13 10.46
CA SER A 43 -1.66 16.55 10.54
C SER A 43 -1.20 16.93 11.95
N CYS A 44 -0.72 18.16 12.13
CA CYS A 44 -0.36 18.69 13.44
C CYS A 44 -1.54 18.78 14.40
N THR A 45 -2.74 19.03 13.88
CA THR A 45 -3.99 19.01 14.65
C THR A 45 -4.54 17.60 14.86
N GLY A 46 -3.95 16.58 14.24
CA GLY A 46 -4.47 15.21 14.30
C GLY A 46 -5.65 14.99 13.33
N ALA A 47 -5.65 15.60 12.16
CA ALA A 47 -6.51 15.16 11.05
C ALA A 47 -5.87 13.96 10.34
N LYS A 48 -6.68 13.00 9.88
CA LYS A 48 -6.24 11.88 9.00
C LYS A 48 -6.09 12.43 7.59
N GLN A 49 -4.97 12.17 6.93
CA GLN A 49 -4.70 12.62 5.56
C GLN A 49 -4.21 11.46 4.69
N ILE A 50 -4.94 11.20 3.60
CA ILE A 50 -4.49 10.32 2.51
C ILE A 50 -4.02 11.22 1.38
N ARG A 51 -2.78 11.01 0.91
CA ARG A 51 -2.19 11.75 -0.22
C ARG A 51 -2.32 13.29 -0.09
N PRO A 52 -1.94 13.89 1.05
CA PRO A 52 -2.01 15.34 1.19
C PRO A 52 -1.09 16.03 0.18
N ARG A 53 -1.51 17.18 -0.36
CA ARG A 53 -0.63 18.01 -1.20
C ARG A 53 0.46 18.71 -0.41
N ASP A 54 0.22 18.97 0.88
CA ASP A 54 1.18 19.61 1.76
C ASP A 54 1.45 18.74 2.99
N LEU A 55 2.72 18.51 3.27
CA LEU A 55 3.21 17.69 4.37
C LEU A 55 3.86 18.59 5.42
N THR A 56 3.02 19.23 6.23
CA THR A 56 3.43 20.09 7.36
C THR A 56 3.72 19.29 8.63
N SER A 57 3.32 18.03 8.68
CA SER A 57 3.50 17.14 9.83
C SER A 57 4.93 16.68 10.09
N ILE A 58 5.90 17.17 9.29
CA ILE A 58 7.33 16.95 9.53
C ILE A 58 7.81 17.77 10.74
N SER A 59 7.24 18.97 10.96
CA SER A 59 7.63 19.88 12.05
C SER A 59 6.45 20.69 12.58
N CYS A 60 5.66 20.09 13.47
CA CYS A 60 4.41 20.69 13.95
C CYS A 60 4.58 21.84 14.96
N GLY A 61 5.74 21.97 15.60
CA GLY A 61 5.98 22.98 16.64
C GLY A 61 6.45 24.33 16.10
N ASP A 62 7.33 24.32 15.11
CA ASP A 62 8.05 25.50 14.62
C ASP A 62 7.89 25.73 13.11
N MET A 63 7.23 24.81 12.40
CA MET A 63 7.14 24.79 10.93
C MET A 63 8.52 24.98 10.27
N GLY A 64 9.58 24.50 10.91
CA GLY A 64 10.95 24.66 10.45
C GLY A 64 11.22 23.97 9.11
N LEU A 65 10.43 22.93 8.80
CA LEU A 65 10.50 22.14 7.58
C LEU A 65 9.12 21.62 7.18
N TYR A 66 8.70 21.90 5.95
CA TYR A 66 7.50 21.31 5.36
C TYR A 66 7.69 21.08 3.86
N VAL A 67 6.86 20.22 3.27
CA VAL A 67 6.86 19.98 1.82
C VAL A 67 5.50 20.41 1.25
N THR A 68 5.50 21.10 0.12
CA THR A 68 4.27 21.56 -0.56
C THR A 68 4.19 21.05 -1.98
N GLY A 69 2.98 21.09 -2.54
CA GLY A 69 2.74 20.77 -3.95
C GLY A 69 3.09 19.32 -4.31
N ILE A 70 2.87 18.39 -3.39
CA ILE A 70 3.25 17.00 -3.57
C ILE A 70 2.39 16.34 -4.66
N ALA A 71 3.06 15.80 -5.67
CA ALA A 71 2.50 14.87 -6.62
C ALA A 71 2.88 13.44 -6.20
N TRP A 72 1.90 12.68 -5.72
CA TRP A 72 2.09 11.29 -5.29
C TRP A 72 2.14 10.35 -6.50
N VAL A 73 3.19 9.53 -6.57
CA VAL A 73 3.32 8.47 -7.58
C VAL A 73 2.79 7.13 -7.07
N GLY A 74 2.80 6.91 -5.76
CA GLY A 74 2.33 5.69 -5.14
C GLY A 74 1.94 5.90 -3.69
N TRP A 75 0.93 5.16 -3.24
CA TRP A 75 0.46 5.18 -1.86
C TRP A 75 -0.13 3.80 -1.54
N THR A 76 0.46 3.12 -0.57
CA THR A 76 0.10 1.78 -0.10
C THR A 76 0.03 1.80 1.43
N ASP A 77 -0.36 0.70 2.06
CA ASP A 77 -0.33 0.64 3.53
C ASP A 77 1.09 0.61 4.10
N GLY A 78 2.09 0.18 3.32
CA GLY A 78 3.49 0.03 3.73
C GLY A 78 4.35 1.27 3.46
N TRP A 79 4.05 1.99 2.37
CA TRP A 79 4.83 3.13 1.92
C TRP A 79 4.02 4.07 1.03
N ALA A 80 4.48 5.32 0.91
CA ALA A 80 4.03 6.24 -0.14
C ALA A 80 5.22 7.01 -0.72
N ALA A 81 5.17 7.34 -2.00
CA ALA A 81 6.21 8.12 -2.65
C ALA A 81 5.64 9.20 -3.56
N GLY A 82 6.35 10.30 -3.67
CA GLY A 82 5.96 11.44 -4.50
C GLY A 82 7.09 12.46 -4.63
N TYR A 83 6.80 13.57 -5.29
CA TYR A 83 7.72 14.69 -5.49
C TYR A 83 7.04 15.97 -5.06
N GLY A 84 7.79 16.88 -4.44
CA GLY A 84 7.28 18.17 -4.01
C GLY A 84 8.40 19.19 -3.82
N THR A 85 8.07 20.31 -3.19
CA THR A 85 9.04 21.35 -2.83
C THR A 85 9.20 21.40 -1.32
N GLU A 86 10.41 21.09 -0.84
CA GLU A 86 10.80 21.29 0.55
C GLU A 86 10.97 22.80 0.80
N HIS A 87 10.49 23.26 1.94
CA HIS A 87 10.70 24.59 2.48
C HIS A 87 11.30 24.46 3.87
N ARG A 88 12.45 25.10 4.10
CA ARG A 88 13.17 25.04 5.37
C ARG A 88 13.55 26.42 5.87
N LYS A 89 13.27 26.72 7.13
CA LYS A 89 13.76 27.93 7.78
C LYS A 89 15.27 27.83 8.01
N LEU A 90 16.01 28.84 7.58
CA LEU A 90 17.48 28.92 7.75
C LEU A 90 17.90 29.46 9.12
N CYS A 91 16.94 29.95 9.93
CA CYS A 91 17.14 30.43 11.30
C CYS A 91 18.36 31.35 11.49
N LYS A 92 18.55 32.31 10.57
CA LYS A 92 19.57 33.35 10.65
C LYS A 92 18.91 34.71 10.42
N PRO A 93 19.02 35.68 11.36
CA PRO A 93 19.68 35.58 12.67
C PRO A 93 18.90 34.71 13.68
N ASP A 94 17.59 34.56 13.50
CA ASP A 94 16.72 33.74 14.33
C ASP A 94 15.64 33.03 13.48
N CYS A 95 14.87 32.10 14.05
CA CYS A 95 13.85 31.34 13.33
C CYS A 95 12.53 32.12 13.07
N ALA A 96 12.30 33.23 13.75
CA ALA A 96 11.11 34.06 13.54
C ALA A 96 11.30 34.96 12.31
N THR A 97 12.47 35.59 12.16
CA THR A 97 12.80 36.55 11.11
C THR A 97 13.62 35.97 9.96
N GLY A 98 14.19 34.77 10.15
CA GLY A 98 15.06 34.13 9.17
C GLY A 98 14.36 33.73 7.87
N ARG A 99 15.14 33.71 6.78
CA ARG A 99 14.66 33.32 5.44
C ARG A 99 14.28 31.84 5.36
N THR A 100 13.41 31.53 4.40
CA THR A 100 13.09 30.17 3.98
C THR A 100 13.88 29.81 2.72
N ALA A 101 14.56 28.66 2.74
CA ALA A 101 15.14 28.05 1.56
C ALA A 101 14.17 27.02 0.98
N SER A 102 14.09 26.95 -0.34
CA SER A 102 13.18 26.03 -1.03
C SER A 102 13.93 25.24 -2.10
N ARG A 103 13.61 23.95 -2.23
CA ARG A 103 14.19 23.08 -3.26
C ARG A 103 13.26 21.92 -3.63
N PRO A 104 13.33 21.39 -4.86
CA PRO A 104 12.62 20.17 -5.21
C PRO A 104 13.16 18.98 -4.40
N VAL A 105 12.27 18.09 -3.98
CA VAL A 105 12.62 16.86 -3.26
C VAL A 105 11.75 15.68 -3.69
N GLY A 106 12.34 14.49 -3.68
CA GLY A 106 11.58 13.25 -3.58
C GLY A 106 11.14 13.01 -2.13
N VAL A 107 9.92 12.52 -1.95
CA VAL A 107 9.31 12.22 -0.65
C VAL A 107 9.04 10.72 -0.58
N TRP A 108 9.51 10.07 0.49
CA TRP A 108 9.18 8.67 0.78
C TRP A 108 8.69 8.51 2.21
N LEU A 109 7.41 8.14 2.36
CA LEU A 109 6.77 7.84 3.63
C LEU A 109 6.85 6.34 3.91
N PHE A 110 7.19 5.95 5.14
CA PHE A 110 7.38 4.56 5.51
C PHE A 110 7.25 4.32 7.02
N ALA A 111 7.53 3.09 7.43
CA ALA A 111 7.43 2.61 8.81
C ALA A 111 6.04 2.89 9.42
N PRO A 112 4.95 2.38 8.81
CA PRO A 112 3.62 2.56 9.35
C PRO A 112 3.50 1.88 10.72
N LYS A 113 2.80 2.54 11.65
CA LYS A 113 2.41 1.97 12.93
C LYS A 113 0.94 2.28 13.17
N ALA A 114 0.14 1.23 13.40
CA ALA A 114 -1.32 1.33 13.58
C ALA A 114 -2.00 2.19 12.49
N GLY A 115 -1.65 1.97 11.21
CA GLY A 115 -2.23 2.71 10.08
C GLY A 115 -1.76 4.16 9.94
N ASN A 116 -0.64 4.55 10.55
CA ASN A 116 -0.08 5.89 10.40
C ASN A 116 1.38 5.79 9.97
N PHE A 117 1.77 6.47 8.89
CA PHE A 117 3.19 6.66 8.58
C PHE A 117 3.87 7.40 9.73
N THR A 118 5.07 6.95 10.09
CA THR A 118 5.82 7.54 11.21
C THR A 118 7.14 8.17 10.79
N ARG A 119 7.64 7.84 9.59
CA ARG A 119 8.90 8.36 9.06
C ARG A 119 8.73 8.87 7.64
N VAL A 120 9.58 9.82 7.29
CA VAL A 120 9.73 10.38 5.95
C VAL A 120 11.20 10.47 5.60
N SER A 121 11.54 10.11 4.37
CA SER A 121 12.84 10.41 3.77
C SER A 121 12.67 11.45 2.67
N LEU A 122 13.53 12.47 2.68
CA LEU A 122 13.57 13.53 1.67
C LEU A 122 14.85 13.39 0.84
N TYR A 123 14.66 13.31 -0.48
CA TYR A 123 15.73 13.13 -1.46
C TYR A 123 15.93 14.44 -2.22
N SER A 124 16.98 15.16 -1.87
CA SER A 124 17.35 16.42 -2.55
C SER A 124 18.18 16.22 -3.82
N SER A 125 18.77 15.03 -3.96
CA SER A 125 19.51 14.57 -5.12
C SER A 125 19.38 13.06 -5.22
N VAL A 126 19.49 12.52 -6.43
CA VAL A 126 19.56 11.07 -6.68
C VAL A 126 20.91 10.46 -6.28
N THR A 127 21.95 11.28 -6.12
CA THR A 127 23.31 10.84 -5.76
C THR A 127 23.66 11.05 -4.30
N ALA A 128 22.87 11.82 -3.55
CA ALA A 128 23.10 12.09 -2.13
C ALA A 128 22.25 11.15 -1.25
N PRO A 129 22.75 10.77 -0.06
CA PRO A 129 21.92 10.09 0.92
C PRO A 129 20.68 10.94 1.28
N PRO A 130 19.50 10.33 1.50
CA PRO A 130 18.32 11.07 1.92
C PRO A 130 18.40 11.51 3.37
N GLU A 131 17.75 12.64 3.67
CA GLU A 131 17.49 13.04 5.05
C GLU A 131 16.26 12.30 5.56
N THR A 132 16.40 11.55 6.65
CA THR A 132 15.30 10.75 7.21
C THR A 132 14.84 11.33 8.54
N LEU A 133 13.56 11.67 8.60
CA LEU A 133 12.93 12.38 9.71
C LEU A 133 11.77 11.56 10.28
N ARG A 134 11.45 11.83 11.54
CA ARG A 134 10.24 11.32 12.18
C ARG A 134 9.11 12.33 11.96
N LEU A 135 7.94 11.86 11.58
CA LEU A 135 6.75 12.70 11.51
C LEU A 135 6.31 13.07 12.92
N THR A 136 5.99 14.34 13.11
CA THR A 136 5.56 14.94 14.38
C THR A 136 4.05 15.19 14.42
N GLY A 137 3.32 14.77 13.39
CA GLY A 137 1.86 14.82 13.35
C GLY A 137 1.22 14.13 14.56
N ASN A 138 0.08 14.63 15.02
CA ASN A 138 -0.55 14.14 16.23
C ASN A 138 -1.25 12.78 15.98
N VAL A 139 -0.61 11.71 16.44
CA VAL A 139 -1.15 10.35 16.47
C VAL A 139 -1.85 10.15 17.83
N PRO A 140 -3.17 9.89 17.87
CA PRO A 140 -3.86 9.57 19.12
C PRO A 140 -3.19 8.38 19.79
N ARG A 141 -3.03 8.46 21.12
CA ARG A 141 -2.47 7.36 21.92
C ARG A 141 -3.45 6.20 22.03
#